data_AF-A0A435BSK2-F1
#
_entry.id   AF-A0A435BSK2-F1
#
_cell.length_a   1.000
_cell.length_b   1.000
_cell.length_c   1.000
_cell.angle_alpha   90.00
_cell.angle_beta   90.00
_cell.angle_gamma   90.00
#
_symmetry.space_group_name_H-M   'P 1'
#
loop_
_entity.id
_entity.type
_entity.pdbx_description
1 polymer ?
#
loop_
_entity_poly.entity_id
_entity_poly.type
_entity_poly.pdbx_seq_one_letter_code
_entity_poly.pdbx_strand_id
1 'polypeptide(L)'
;TMPIGGGLGFPRDPASLAADLAGEFAIGGARAAYLVDRYGSGARDIVLFCVGRPDDIRLDSRTETTAAEIVYLTRHEFVTCLSDLILRRTSLAICGDISMAAIERIADALAAERGWSDEHRDREVQGLVAELDTYHGVSQEMLDQRTISGAENEGQRQGPHEPDVHQRQLPRRGARSRRLQ
;
A
#
# COMPACT_ATOMS: atom_id res chain seq x y z
N THR A 1 -12.88 -0.53 -29.71
CA THR A 1 -11.60 -1.06 -29.19
C THR A 1 -11.90 -1.84 -27.93
N MET A 2 -11.33 -3.04 -27.78
CA MET A 2 -11.51 -3.84 -26.56
C MET A 2 -10.57 -3.31 -25.48
N PRO A 3 -11.06 -2.99 -24.26
CA PRO A 3 -10.19 -2.55 -23.18
C PRO A 3 -9.25 -3.68 -22.75
N ILE A 4 -8.06 -3.30 -22.29
CA ILE A 4 -7.01 -4.21 -21.82
C ILE A 4 -6.90 -4.05 -20.30
N GLY A 5 -6.90 -5.16 -19.56
CA GLY A 5 -6.77 -5.17 -18.10
C GLY A 5 -7.86 -4.36 -17.39
N GLY A 6 -7.46 -3.64 -16.33
CA GLY A 6 -8.34 -2.79 -15.50
C GLY A 6 -8.92 -1.55 -16.21
N GLY A 7 -8.75 -1.41 -17.53
CA GLY A 7 -9.42 -0.38 -18.33
C GLY A 7 -10.88 -0.71 -18.64
N LEU A 8 -11.31 -1.96 -18.48
CA LEU A 8 -12.71 -2.35 -18.68
C LEU A 8 -13.56 -1.80 -17.52
N GLY A 9 -14.53 -0.94 -17.84
CA GLY A 9 -15.40 -0.32 -16.83
C GLY A 9 -14.73 0.77 -16.00
N PHE A 10 -13.52 1.23 -16.37
CA PHE A 10 -12.85 2.31 -15.66
C PHE A 10 -13.64 3.63 -15.83
N PRO A 11 -13.99 4.33 -14.75
CA PRO A 11 -14.80 5.53 -14.84
C PRO A 11 -14.01 6.67 -15.49
N ARG A 12 -14.75 7.61 -16.10
CA ARG A 12 -14.15 8.86 -16.60
C ARG A 12 -13.57 9.71 -15.48
N ASP A 13 -14.04 9.52 -14.24
CA ASP A 13 -13.54 10.16 -13.04
C ASP A 13 -12.95 9.11 -12.07
N PRO A 14 -11.63 8.92 -12.07
CA PRO A 14 -10.94 8.03 -11.15
C PRO A 14 -11.10 8.43 -9.68
N ALA A 15 -11.28 9.72 -9.38
CA ALA A 15 -11.43 10.20 -8.01
C ALA A 15 -12.74 9.72 -7.38
N SER A 16 -13.81 9.64 -8.17
CA SER A 16 -15.07 9.03 -7.73
C SER A 16 -14.88 7.57 -7.33
N LEU A 17 -14.16 6.78 -8.14
CA LEU A 17 -13.91 5.38 -7.81
C LEU A 17 -13.10 5.22 -6.53
N ALA A 18 -12.07 6.05 -6.34
CA ALA A 18 -11.28 6.03 -5.11
C ALA A 18 -12.14 6.39 -3.88
N ALA A 19 -13.01 7.40 -3.99
CA ALA A 19 -13.93 7.77 -2.92
C ALA A 19 -14.94 6.65 -2.62
N ASP A 20 -15.48 5.98 -3.65
CA ASP A 20 -16.40 4.86 -3.51
C ASP A 20 -15.74 3.68 -2.79
N LEU A 21 -14.51 3.31 -3.20
CA LEU A 21 -13.75 2.25 -2.54
C LEU A 21 -13.40 2.60 -1.09
N ALA A 22 -13.01 3.85 -0.83
CA ALA A 22 -12.71 4.32 0.52
C ALA A 22 -13.95 4.22 1.44
N GLY A 23 -15.12 4.64 0.94
CA GLY A 23 -16.37 4.58 1.69
C GLY A 23 -16.88 3.15 1.89
N GLU A 24 -16.82 2.31 0.85
CA GLU A 24 -17.35 0.95 0.88
C GLU A 24 -16.52 0.01 1.77
N PHE A 25 -15.20 0.10 1.68
CA PHE A 25 -14.28 -0.81 2.39
C PHE A 25 -13.65 -0.18 3.63
N ALA A 26 -14.03 1.05 3.97
CA ALA A 26 -13.49 1.80 5.11
C ALA A 26 -11.95 1.90 5.10
N ILE A 27 -11.35 2.04 3.91
CA ILE A 27 -9.90 2.21 3.73
C ILE A 27 -9.53 3.70 3.63
N GLY A 28 -8.28 4.04 3.96
CA GLY A 28 -7.77 5.41 3.86
C GLY A 28 -7.77 5.93 2.43
N GLY A 29 -8.05 7.23 2.25
CA GLY A 29 -8.15 7.85 0.93
C GLY A 29 -6.86 7.73 0.08
N ALA A 30 -5.68 7.81 0.71
CA ALA A 30 -4.41 7.60 0.02
C ALA A 30 -4.27 6.17 -0.53
N ARG A 31 -4.70 5.17 0.24
CA ARG A 31 -4.69 3.75 -0.17
C ARG A 31 -5.68 3.50 -1.31
N ALA A 32 -6.88 4.07 -1.24
CA ALA A 32 -7.87 3.94 -2.31
C ALA A 32 -7.39 4.59 -3.62
N ALA A 33 -6.84 5.81 -3.55
CA ALA A 33 -6.27 6.50 -4.70
C ALA A 33 -5.12 5.71 -5.34
N TYR A 34 -4.20 5.19 -4.52
CA TYR A 34 -3.11 4.33 -4.97
C TYR A 34 -3.61 3.10 -5.73
N LEU A 35 -4.60 2.39 -5.19
CA LEU A 35 -5.11 1.17 -5.82
C LEU A 35 -5.80 1.46 -7.15
N VAL A 36 -6.59 2.55 -7.23
CA VAL A 36 -7.27 2.97 -8.45
C VAL A 36 -6.28 3.39 -9.52
N ASP A 37 -5.26 4.17 -9.16
CA ASP A 37 -4.19 4.58 -10.07
C ASP A 37 -3.46 3.35 -10.64
N ARG A 38 -3.17 2.37 -9.79
CA ARG A 38 -2.33 1.23 -10.15
C ARG A 38 -3.07 0.10 -10.87
N TYR A 39 -4.33 -0.14 -10.53
CA TYR A 39 -5.09 -1.35 -10.94
C TYR A 39 -6.38 -1.04 -11.68
N GLY A 40 -6.74 0.24 -11.80
CA GLY A 40 -7.95 0.65 -12.49
C GLY A 40 -9.20 0.06 -11.82
N SER A 41 -10.09 -0.53 -12.63
CA SER A 41 -11.29 -1.22 -12.11
C SER A 41 -10.98 -2.48 -11.32
N GLY A 42 -9.79 -3.08 -11.49
CA GLY A 42 -9.32 -4.23 -10.70
C GLY A 42 -8.94 -3.89 -9.26
N ALA A 43 -8.88 -2.59 -8.91
CA ALA A 43 -8.61 -2.12 -7.54
C ALA A 43 -9.56 -2.75 -6.52
N ARG A 44 -10.83 -2.93 -6.90
CA ARG A 44 -11.86 -3.52 -6.04
C ARG A 44 -11.53 -4.95 -5.62
N ASP A 45 -11.05 -5.78 -6.54
CA ASP A 45 -10.74 -7.19 -6.26
C ASP A 45 -9.56 -7.30 -5.29
N ILE A 46 -8.58 -6.40 -5.43
CA ILE A 46 -7.44 -6.33 -4.52
C ILE A 46 -7.89 -5.88 -3.13
N VAL A 47 -8.70 -4.83 -3.03
CA VAL A 47 -9.24 -4.38 -1.72
C VAL A 47 -10.03 -5.49 -1.04
N LEU A 48 -10.92 -6.17 -1.79
CA LEU A 48 -11.70 -7.29 -1.29
C LEU A 48 -10.83 -8.42 -0.76
N PHE A 49 -9.70 -8.68 -1.42
CA PHE A 49 -8.74 -9.68 -0.96
C PHE A 49 -8.01 -9.23 0.31
N CYS A 50 -7.59 -7.96 0.38
CA CYS A 50 -6.73 -7.44 1.42
C CYS A 50 -7.46 -7.10 2.73
N VAL A 51 -8.67 -6.52 2.64
CA VAL A 51 -9.36 -5.92 3.79
C VAL A 51 -9.62 -6.93 4.91
N GLY A 52 -9.22 -6.56 6.13
CA GLY A 52 -9.39 -7.42 7.32
C GLY A 52 -8.33 -8.50 7.49
N ARG A 53 -7.37 -8.63 6.57
CA ARG A 53 -6.23 -9.55 6.75
C ARG A 53 -5.18 -8.97 7.69
N PRO A 54 -4.50 -9.81 8.49
CA PRO A 54 -3.45 -9.34 9.40
C PRO A 54 -2.19 -8.84 8.67
N ASP A 55 -1.98 -9.24 7.42
CA ASP A 55 -0.85 -8.86 6.57
C ASP A 55 -1.16 -7.70 5.61
N ASP A 56 -2.33 -7.06 5.71
CA ASP A 56 -2.64 -5.82 4.98
C ASP A 56 -1.97 -4.60 5.63
N ILE A 57 -0.66 -4.72 5.80
CA ILE A 57 0.22 -3.74 6.40
C ILE A 57 1.19 -3.29 5.31
N ARG A 58 1.40 -1.97 5.22
CA ARG A 58 2.36 -1.37 4.29
C ARG A 58 3.74 -1.98 4.45
N LEU A 59 4.41 -2.21 3.32
CA LEU A 59 5.76 -2.75 3.29
C LEU A 59 6.79 -1.77 3.87
N ASP A 60 6.59 -0.47 3.61
CA ASP A 60 7.43 0.65 4.04
C ASP A 60 6.58 1.93 4.05
N SER A 61 6.94 2.88 4.91
CA SER A 61 6.46 4.27 4.92
C SER A 61 6.38 4.97 3.56
N ARG A 62 7.23 4.58 2.60
CA ARG A 62 7.36 5.18 1.28
C ARG A 62 6.28 4.72 0.30
N THR A 63 5.64 3.58 0.56
CA THR A 63 4.70 2.96 -0.37
C THR A 63 3.38 2.62 0.28
N GLU A 64 2.27 2.73 -0.46
CA GLU A 64 0.98 2.19 0.00
C GLU A 64 0.86 0.68 -0.24
N THR A 65 1.83 0.05 -0.93
CA THR A 65 1.85 -1.40 -1.20
C THR A 65 1.88 -2.19 0.10
N THR A 66 1.03 -3.21 0.24
CA THR A 66 0.95 -4.05 1.45
C THR A 66 1.40 -5.48 1.19
N ALA A 67 1.71 -6.24 2.25
CA ALA A 67 2.09 -7.65 2.09
C ALA A 67 0.91 -8.51 1.58
N ALA A 68 -0.32 -8.23 2.01
CA ALA A 68 -1.52 -8.87 1.46
C ALA A 68 -1.66 -8.66 -0.07
N GLU A 69 -1.32 -7.46 -0.56
CA GLU A 69 -1.31 -7.16 -1.99
C GLU A 69 -0.25 -7.97 -2.74
N ILE A 70 0.93 -8.18 -2.16
CA ILE A 70 1.97 -9.07 -2.73
C ILE A 70 1.44 -10.50 -2.88
N VAL A 71 0.71 -11.00 -1.88
CA VAL A 71 0.08 -12.32 -1.95
C VAL A 71 -0.96 -12.38 -3.08
N TYR A 72 -1.79 -11.33 -3.23
CA TYR A 72 -2.74 -11.24 -4.34
C TYR A 72 -2.02 -11.31 -5.70
N LEU A 73 -1.02 -10.46 -5.92
CA LEU A 73 -0.25 -10.45 -7.16
C LEU A 73 0.41 -11.82 -7.41
N THR A 74 0.93 -12.47 -6.36
CA THR A 74 1.56 -13.78 -6.48
C THR A 74 0.60 -14.85 -7.01
N ARG A 75 -0.66 -14.81 -6.56
CA ARG A 75 -1.71 -15.75 -6.96
C ARG A 75 -2.29 -15.46 -8.34
N HIS A 76 -2.44 -14.20 -8.69
CA HIS A 76 -3.22 -13.78 -9.86
C HIS A 76 -2.37 -13.38 -11.08
N GLU A 77 -1.07 -13.11 -10.91
CA GLU A 77 -0.22 -12.51 -11.93
C GLU A 77 1.01 -13.37 -12.31
N PHE A 78 0.95 -14.68 -12.12
CA PHE A 78 1.98 -15.65 -12.55
C PHE A 78 3.41 -15.31 -12.05
N VAL A 79 3.54 -14.78 -10.83
CA VAL A 79 4.83 -14.40 -10.24
C VAL A 79 5.65 -15.65 -9.93
N THR A 80 6.84 -15.83 -10.49
CA THR A 80 7.66 -17.02 -10.22
C THR A 80 8.88 -16.72 -9.37
N CYS A 81 9.37 -15.49 -9.40
CA CYS A 81 10.55 -15.03 -8.66
C CYS A 81 10.30 -13.67 -7.99
N LEU A 82 11.20 -13.27 -7.10
CA LEU A 82 11.12 -11.98 -6.41
C LEU A 82 11.22 -10.79 -7.38
N SER A 83 12.05 -10.91 -8.42
CA SER A 83 12.21 -9.88 -9.46
C SER A 83 10.92 -9.62 -10.26
N ASP A 84 10.04 -10.62 -10.43
CA ASP A 84 8.75 -10.41 -11.09
C ASP A 84 7.90 -9.38 -10.34
N LEU A 85 7.87 -9.45 -9.01
CA LEU A 85 7.12 -8.49 -8.19
C LEU A 85 7.73 -7.11 -8.26
N ILE A 86 9.04 -7.00 -8.03
CA ILE A 86 9.70 -5.72 -7.80
C ILE A 86 9.96 -4.96 -9.11
N LEU A 87 10.28 -5.66 -10.19
CA LEU A 87 10.64 -5.03 -11.47
C LEU A 87 9.48 -4.97 -12.48
N ARG A 88 8.42 -5.78 -12.32
CA ARG A 88 7.36 -5.90 -13.33
C ARG A 88 5.93 -5.70 -12.80
N ARG A 89 5.60 -6.27 -11.62
CA ARG A 89 4.22 -6.27 -11.09
C ARG A 89 3.93 -5.15 -10.10
N THR A 90 4.95 -4.47 -9.61
CA THR A 90 4.84 -3.25 -8.80
C THR A 90 5.59 -2.09 -9.45
N SER A 91 5.35 -0.87 -8.98
CA SER A 91 6.11 0.32 -9.42
C SER A 91 7.27 0.66 -8.48
N LEU A 92 7.57 -0.19 -7.48
CA LEU A 92 8.53 0.12 -6.40
C LEU A 92 9.93 0.45 -6.92
N ALA A 93 10.44 -0.33 -7.87
CA ALA A 93 11.75 -0.08 -8.46
C ALA A 93 11.79 1.20 -9.30
N ILE A 94 10.72 1.49 -10.05
CA ILE A 94 10.64 2.66 -10.95
C ILE A 94 10.47 3.95 -10.16
N CYS A 95 9.62 3.95 -9.13
CA CYS A 95 9.39 5.11 -8.27
C CYS A 95 10.54 5.34 -7.28
N GLY A 96 11.44 4.38 -7.10
CA GLY A 96 12.53 4.46 -6.12
C GLY A 96 12.07 4.26 -4.67
N ASP A 97 10.83 3.80 -4.47
CA ASP A 97 10.20 3.55 -3.16
C ASP A 97 10.60 2.18 -2.56
N ILE A 98 11.71 1.62 -3.04
CA ILE A 98 12.22 0.33 -2.62
C ILE A 98 13.42 0.48 -1.66
N SER A 99 13.33 -0.22 -0.54
CA SER A 99 14.33 -0.33 0.52
C SER A 99 14.67 -1.80 0.77
N MET A 100 15.77 -2.06 1.49
CA MET A 100 16.13 -3.44 1.85
C MET A 100 15.04 -4.10 2.71
N ALA A 101 14.47 -3.36 3.67
CA ALA A 101 13.36 -3.88 4.49
C ALA A 101 12.11 -4.20 3.65
N ALA A 102 11.78 -3.38 2.64
CA ALA A 102 10.67 -3.69 1.74
C ALA A 102 10.94 -4.96 0.93
N ILE A 103 12.16 -5.14 0.40
CA ILE A 103 12.58 -6.34 -0.34
C ILE A 103 12.41 -7.59 0.53
N GLU A 104 12.90 -7.55 1.76
CA GLU A 104 12.82 -8.68 2.69
C GLU A 104 11.36 -9.05 3.00
N ARG A 105 10.50 -8.07 3.25
CA ARG A 105 9.07 -8.31 3.52
C ARG A 105 8.32 -8.89 2.31
N ILE A 106 8.66 -8.45 1.11
CA ILE A 106 8.11 -9.02 -0.13
C ILE A 106 8.59 -10.46 -0.29
N ALA A 107 9.88 -10.72 -0.03
CA ALA A 107 10.47 -12.05 -0.11
C ALA A 107 9.83 -13.01 0.89
N ASP A 108 9.56 -12.57 2.12
CA ASP A 108 8.89 -13.36 3.15
C ASP A 108 7.45 -13.71 2.74
N ALA A 109 6.70 -12.73 2.22
CA ALA A 109 5.34 -12.95 1.74
C ALA A 109 5.30 -13.93 0.55
N LEU A 110 6.23 -13.77 -0.40
CA LEU A 110 6.35 -14.66 -1.56
C LEU A 110 6.78 -16.07 -1.15
N ALA A 111 7.76 -16.20 -0.25
CA ALA A 111 8.26 -17.47 0.23
C ALA A 111 7.17 -18.25 0.98
N ALA A 112 6.42 -17.59 1.86
CA ALA A 112 5.29 -18.18 2.56
C ALA A 112 4.20 -18.67 1.59
N GLU A 113 3.88 -17.87 0.57
CA GLU A 113 2.87 -18.23 -0.43
C GLU A 113 3.32 -19.37 -1.35
N ARG A 114 4.61 -19.45 -1.68
CA ARG A 114 5.19 -20.47 -2.57
C ARG A 114 5.68 -21.73 -1.83
N GLY A 115 5.75 -21.71 -0.51
CA GLY A 115 6.33 -22.79 0.30
C GLY A 115 7.84 -22.93 0.11
N TRP A 116 8.55 -21.82 -0.04
CA TRP A 116 10.01 -21.80 -0.17
C TRP A 116 10.70 -22.02 1.17
N SER A 117 11.91 -22.59 1.12
CA SER A 117 12.79 -22.61 2.29
C SER A 117 13.49 -21.27 2.47
N ASP A 118 14.03 -21.02 3.66
CA ASP A 118 14.79 -19.82 3.99
C ASP A 118 15.98 -19.65 3.03
N GLU A 119 16.68 -20.73 2.70
CA GLU A 119 17.81 -20.69 1.76
C GLU A 119 17.37 -20.33 0.33
N HIS A 120 16.15 -20.69 -0.07
CA HIS A 120 15.62 -20.27 -1.37
C HIS A 120 15.26 -18.79 -1.35
N ARG A 121 14.56 -18.36 -0.31
CA ARG A 121 14.19 -16.96 -0.09
C ARG A 121 15.43 -16.06 -0.09
N ASP A 122 16.50 -16.45 0.60
CA ASP A 122 17.73 -15.66 0.67
C ASP A 122 18.48 -15.59 -0.67
N ARG A 123 18.47 -16.68 -1.45
CA ARG A 123 19.02 -16.67 -2.81
C ARG A 123 18.27 -15.71 -3.73
N GLU A 124 16.95 -15.66 -3.63
CA GLU A 124 16.11 -14.73 -4.40
C GLU A 124 16.41 -13.27 -4.03
N VAL A 125 16.57 -12.98 -2.74
CA VAL A 125 16.96 -11.65 -2.26
C VAL A 125 18.35 -11.26 -2.78
N GLN A 126 19.35 -12.12 -2.64
CA GLN A 126 20.70 -11.87 -3.15
C GLN A 126 20.72 -11.68 -4.68
N GLY A 127 19.97 -12.52 -5.40
CA GLY A 127 19.84 -12.44 -6.85
C GLY A 127 19.23 -11.11 -7.30
N LEU A 128 18.16 -10.67 -6.64
CA LEU A 128 17.53 -9.38 -6.94
C LEU A 128 18.47 -8.21 -6.64
N VAL A 129 19.16 -8.21 -5.50
CA VAL A 129 20.08 -7.12 -5.14
C VAL A 129 21.21 -7.02 -6.17
N ALA A 130 21.75 -8.15 -6.62
CA ALA A 130 22.75 -8.18 -7.69
C ALA A 130 22.19 -7.67 -9.04
N GLU A 131 20.94 -8.03 -9.38
CA GLU A 131 20.25 -7.54 -10.59
C GLU A 131 20.05 -6.02 -10.53
N LEU A 132 19.60 -5.50 -9.39
CA LEU A 132 19.41 -4.07 -9.13
C LEU A 132 20.72 -3.28 -9.24
N ASP A 133 21.81 -3.79 -8.68
CA ASP A 133 23.11 -3.13 -8.77
C ASP A 133 23.63 -3.14 -10.21
N THR A 134 23.60 -4.30 -10.87
CA THR A 134 24.18 -4.52 -12.21
C THR A 134 23.42 -3.76 -13.30
N TYR A 135 22.08 -3.79 -13.29
CA TYR A 135 21.26 -3.30 -14.41
C TYR A 135 20.52 -1.99 -14.10
N HIS A 136 20.39 -1.63 -12.83
CA HIS A 136 19.64 -0.45 -12.41
C HIS A 136 20.46 0.57 -11.61
N GLY A 137 21.73 0.26 -11.29
CA GLY A 137 22.61 1.15 -10.54
C GLY A 137 22.14 1.40 -9.10
N VAL A 138 21.34 0.48 -8.55
CA VAL A 138 20.83 0.56 -7.19
C VAL A 138 21.61 -0.43 -6.32
N SER A 139 22.63 0.07 -5.63
CA SER A 139 23.48 -0.76 -4.78
C SER A 139 22.77 -1.16 -3.48
N GLN A 140 23.27 -2.23 -2.84
CA GLN A 140 22.78 -2.66 -1.52
C GLN A 140 22.88 -1.53 -0.49
N GLU A 141 23.98 -0.77 -0.50
CA GLU A 141 24.17 0.39 0.39
C GLU A 141 23.05 1.42 0.24
N MET A 142 22.62 1.72 -1.00
CA MET A 142 21.50 2.64 -1.23
C MET A 142 20.18 2.08 -0.68
N LEU A 143 19.95 0.78 -0.79
CA LEU A 143 18.75 0.12 -0.27
C LEU A 143 18.71 0.15 1.26
N ASP A 144 19.86 -0.06 1.91
CA ASP A 144 20.02 0.01 3.36
C ASP A 144 19.79 1.45 3.87
N GLN A 145 20.38 2.44 3.20
CA GLN A 145 20.15 3.86 3.53
C GLN A 145 18.66 4.24 3.44
N ARG A 146 17.94 3.73 2.43
CA ARG A 146 16.50 3.98 2.29
C ARG A 146 15.67 3.35 3.41
N THR A 147 16.08 2.19 3.93
CA THR A 147 15.46 1.55 5.10
C THR A 147 15.55 2.46 6.32
N ILE A 148 16.73 3.04 6.57
CA ILE A 148 16.95 3.94 7.72
C ILE A 148 16.06 5.18 7.60
N SER A 149 16.09 5.87 6.46
CA SER A 149 15.26 7.08 6.27
C SER A 149 13.75 6.77 6.24
N GLY A 150 13.36 5.55 5.85
CA GLY A 150 11.97 5.09 5.95
C GLY A 150 11.52 5.02 7.41
N ALA A 151 12.31 4.38 8.26
CA ALA A 151 12.04 4.25 9.70
C ALA A 151 11.92 5.63 10.41
N GLU A 152 12.76 6.60 10.05
CA GLU A 152 12.70 7.97 10.57
C GLU A 152 11.38 8.67 10.20
N ASN A 153 10.91 8.49 8.97
CA ASN A 153 9.65 9.07 8.50
C ASN A 153 8.42 8.46 9.18
N GLU A 154 8.45 7.17 9.54
CA GLU A 154 7.36 6.53 10.30
C GLU A 154 7.23 7.12 11.70
N GLY A 155 8.34 7.32 12.40
CA GLY A 155 8.36 7.94 13.72
C GLY A 155 7.76 9.36 13.71
N GLN A 156 7.95 10.10 12.62
CA GLN A 156 7.40 11.45 12.47
C GLN A 156 5.90 11.46 12.10
N ARG A 157 5.40 10.45 11.36
CA ARG A 157 3.97 10.31 11.02
C ARG A 157 3.10 9.86 12.18
N GLN A 158 3.68 9.16 13.16
CA GLN A 158 2.99 8.71 14.38
C GLN A 158 2.97 9.77 15.49
N GLY A 159 3.39 11.01 15.21
CA GLY A 159 3.28 12.17 16.10
C GLY A 159 1.83 12.52 16.49
N PRO A 160 1.62 13.28 17.58
CA PRO A 160 0.47 13.11 18.45
C PRO A 160 -0.87 13.33 17.74
N HIS A 161 -1.72 12.31 17.87
CA HIS A 161 -3.14 12.30 17.53
C HIS A 161 -3.78 13.65 17.92
N GLU A 162 -4.03 14.49 16.92
CA GLU A 162 -4.73 15.75 17.11
C GLU A 162 -6.16 15.42 17.59
N PRO A 163 -6.63 15.94 18.74
CA PRO A 163 -7.93 15.58 19.24
C PRO A 163 -9.04 16.17 18.36
N ASP A 164 -10.10 15.39 18.23
CA ASP A 164 -11.30 15.59 17.43
C ASP A 164 -11.89 17.01 17.57
N VAL A 165 -12.04 17.72 16.44
CA VAL A 165 -12.55 19.11 16.35
C VAL A 165 -14.09 19.16 16.46
N HIS A 166 -14.66 18.29 17.29
CA HIS A 166 -16.08 18.27 17.62
C HIS A 166 -16.36 18.71 19.07
N GLN A 167 -15.80 19.87 19.45
CA GLN A 167 -16.34 20.70 20.54
C GLN A 167 -16.61 22.13 20.05
N ARG A 168 -17.46 22.29 19.03
CA ARG A 168 -18.21 23.55 18.87
C ARG A 168 -19.43 23.52 19.76
N GLN A 169 -19.31 24.07 20.97
CA GLN A 169 -20.46 24.48 21.77
C GLN A 169 -21.28 25.49 20.97
N LEU A 170 -22.47 25.06 20.51
CA LEU A 170 -23.52 25.95 20.02
C LEU A 170 -24.31 26.49 21.22
N PRO A 171 -24.74 27.77 21.19
CA PRO A 171 -25.43 28.38 22.33
C PRO A 171 -26.83 27.79 22.48
N ARG A 172 -27.17 27.36 23.70
CA ARG A 172 -28.53 26.90 24.02
C ARG A 172 -29.50 28.09 23.98
N ARG A 173 -30.28 28.17 22.91
CA ARG A 173 -31.41 29.06 22.76
C ARG A 173 -32.64 28.43 23.45
N GLY A 174 -33.15 29.10 24.49
CA GLY A 174 -34.56 29.02 24.87
C GLY A 174 -34.87 28.47 26.27
N ALA A 175 -35.41 29.34 27.13
CA ALA A 175 -36.61 29.04 27.92
C ALA A 175 -37.27 30.35 28.36
N ARG A 176 -38.44 30.66 27.77
CA ARG A 176 -39.42 31.58 28.35
C ARG A 176 -39.95 30.94 29.65
N SER A 177 -40.09 31.73 30.71
CA SER A 177 -41.13 31.49 31.72
C SER A 177 -41.58 32.77 32.41
N ARG A 178 -42.91 32.92 32.42
CA ARG A 178 -43.71 33.91 33.14
C ARG A 178 -43.63 33.72 34.66
N ARG A 179 -43.75 34.82 35.41
CA ARG A 179 -44.51 35.02 36.67
C ARG A 179 -44.46 36.55 36.95
N LEU A 180 -45.54 37.34 37.01
CA LEU A 180 -46.62 37.38 38.02
C LEU A 180 -46.05 37.26 39.44
N GLN A 181 -45.68 38.36 40.08
CA GLN A 181 -46.50 39.28 40.87
C GLN A 181 -45.75 40.61 41.04
#